data_AF-A0A7V1HBB2-F1
#
_entry.id   AF-A0A7V1HBB2-F1
#
_cell.length_a   1.000
_cell.length_b   1.000
_cell.length_c   1.000
_cell.angle_alpha   90.00
_cell.angle_beta   90.00
_cell.angle_gamma   90.00
#
_symmetry.space_group_name_H-M   'P 1'
#
loop_
_entity.id
_entity.type
_entity.pdbx_description
1 polymer ?
#
loop_
_entity_poly.entity_id
_entity_poly.type
_entity_poly.pdbx_seq_one_letter_code
_entity_poly.pdbx_strand_id
1 'polypeptide(L)'
;MKFHNTLEEMFASKVKIAVMKLMCLNPERKYSGREMARLLNQSASRVLEVLELFRKNAVVHRETVGRSSQWGLNKESIVVEEVSSLINVERKIYMALKARIYETLIREKSIQKVVLYGSVARKKEKPESDIDVFILVTTKKDKELAAELVGKLNKYLLPRYGNVISESIYSEREWKDMEKTKMFKKIESEGEIILIREKIRDEMR
;
A
#
# COMPACT_ATOMS: atom_id res chain seq x y z
N MET A 1 -6.11 -10.05 7.14
CA MET A 1 -6.43 -8.62 7.37
C MET A 1 -6.47 -7.83 6.07
N LYS A 2 -6.89 -6.56 6.13
CA LYS A 2 -6.68 -5.57 5.06
C LYS A 2 -5.38 -4.80 5.27
N PHE A 3 -4.75 -4.36 4.18
CA PHE A 3 -3.51 -3.57 4.19
C PHE A 3 -3.81 -2.09 3.95
N HIS A 4 -4.97 -1.77 3.40
CA HIS A 4 -5.42 -0.43 3.05
C HIS A 4 -6.81 -0.13 3.63
N ASN A 5 -7.03 1.13 4.01
CA ASN A 5 -8.32 1.70 4.42
C ASN A 5 -9.02 0.98 5.59
N THR A 6 -8.27 0.19 6.36
CA THR A 6 -8.76 -0.56 7.51
C THR A 6 -9.23 0.36 8.63
N LEU A 7 -8.52 1.46 8.90
CA LEU A 7 -8.91 2.45 9.91
C LEU A 7 -10.22 3.15 9.55
N GLU A 8 -10.44 3.44 8.27
CA GLU A 8 -11.70 4.03 7.84
C GLU A 8 -12.87 3.06 8.06
N GLU A 9 -12.65 1.76 7.94
CA GLU A 9 -13.68 0.74 8.18
C GLU A 9 -13.89 0.43 9.67
N MET A 10 -12.84 0.45 10.48
CA MET A 10 -12.90 0.14 11.91
C MET A 10 -13.51 1.26 12.75
N PHE A 11 -13.30 2.53 12.36
CA PHE A 11 -13.76 3.67 13.13
C PHE A 11 -15.09 4.23 12.61
N ALA A 12 -15.94 4.71 13.53
CA ALA A 12 -17.30 5.17 13.21
C ALA A 12 -17.37 6.30 12.17
N SER A 13 -16.31 7.10 12.00
CA SER A 13 -16.30 8.24 11.08
C SER A 13 -15.21 8.13 10.02
N LYS A 14 -15.57 7.51 8.89
CA LYS A 14 -14.74 7.41 7.67
C LYS A 14 -14.14 8.75 7.24
N VAL A 15 -14.97 9.80 7.19
CA VAL A 15 -14.53 11.13 6.75
C VAL A 15 -13.49 11.76 7.67
N LYS A 16 -13.60 11.60 9.00
CA LYS A 16 -12.61 12.12 9.96
C LYS A 16 -11.26 11.43 9.78
N ILE A 17 -11.28 10.10 9.64
CA ILE A 17 -10.07 9.31 9.39
C ILE A 17 -9.45 9.68 8.03
N ALA A 18 -10.27 9.82 6.99
CA ALA A 18 -9.80 10.16 5.64
C ALA A 18 -9.16 11.56 5.58
N VAL A 19 -9.76 12.58 6.23
CA VAL A 19 -9.17 13.92 6.36
C VAL A 19 -7.84 13.86 7.10
N MET A 20 -7.81 13.18 8.26
CA MET A 20 -6.59 13.03 9.04
C MET A 20 -5.48 12.30 8.23
N LYS A 21 -5.81 11.20 7.54
CA LYS A 21 -4.90 10.47 6.66
C LYS A 21 -4.32 11.37 5.56
N LEU A 22 -5.17 12.11 4.84
CA LEU A 22 -4.72 12.99 3.76
C LEU A 22 -3.72 14.04 4.27
N MET A 23 -4.03 14.68 5.40
CA MET A 23 -3.19 15.74 5.96
C MET A 23 -1.90 15.20 6.58
N CYS A 24 -1.95 14.07 7.32
CA CYS A 24 -0.75 13.43 7.86
C CYS A 24 0.19 12.88 6.78
N LEU A 25 -0.34 12.45 5.63
CA LEU A 25 0.47 12.03 4.48
C LEU A 25 1.13 13.20 3.74
N ASN A 26 0.58 14.41 3.88
CA ASN A 26 1.05 15.61 3.20
C ASN A 26 1.14 16.79 4.19
N PRO A 27 1.96 16.68 5.25
CA PRO A 27 1.90 17.60 6.39
C PRO A 27 2.23 19.06 6.03
N GLU A 28 2.97 19.28 4.94
CA GLU A 28 3.32 20.62 4.44
C GLU A 28 2.26 21.21 3.49
N ARG A 29 1.35 20.38 2.98
CA ARG A 29 0.37 20.83 1.98
C ARG A 29 -0.84 21.46 2.66
N LYS A 30 -1.23 22.61 2.13
CA LYS A 30 -2.50 23.27 2.46
C LYS A 30 -3.55 22.92 1.41
N TYR A 31 -4.80 22.85 1.83
CA TYR A 31 -5.93 22.50 0.99
C TYR A 31 -7.06 23.49 1.16
N SER A 32 -7.77 23.81 0.08
CA SER A 32 -9.12 24.38 0.24
C SER A 32 -10.10 23.28 0.65
N GLY A 33 -11.18 23.64 1.37
CA GLY A 33 -12.21 22.66 1.75
C GLY A 33 -12.85 21.95 0.53
N ARG A 34 -12.99 22.66 -0.60
CA ARG A 34 -13.53 22.09 -1.85
C ARG A 34 -12.57 21.12 -2.54
N GLU A 35 -11.28 21.46 -2.55
CA GLU A 35 -10.24 20.58 -3.07
C GLU A 35 -10.18 19.28 -2.27
N MET A 36 -10.13 19.39 -0.94
CA MET A 36 -10.13 18.23 -0.05
C MET A 36 -11.38 17.36 -0.24
N ALA A 37 -12.56 17.97 -0.37
CA ALA A 37 -13.79 17.25 -0.66
C ALA A 37 -13.74 16.46 -1.97
N ARG A 38 -13.15 17.03 -3.03
CA ARG A 38 -12.94 16.33 -4.32
C ARG A 38 -11.96 15.16 -4.16
N LEU A 39 -10.83 15.39 -3.48
CA LEU A 39 -9.80 14.36 -3.27
C LEU A 39 -10.34 13.17 -2.46
N LEU A 40 -11.21 13.42 -1.48
CA LEU A 40 -11.79 12.40 -0.61
C LEU A 40 -13.12 11.84 -1.13
N ASN A 41 -13.62 12.34 -2.27
CA ASN A 41 -14.95 12.02 -2.79
C ASN A 41 -16.06 12.19 -1.73
N GLN A 42 -16.05 13.33 -1.03
CA GLN A 42 -17.01 13.69 0.01
C GLN A 42 -17.71 15.02 -0.34
N SER A 43 -18.81 15.35 0.36
CA SER A 43 -19.42 16.66 0.21
C SER A 43 -18.58 17.75 0.88
N ALA A 44 -18.57 18.95 0.30
CA ALA A 44 -17.82 20.08 0.84
C ALA A 44 -18.28 20.49 2.24
N SER A 45 -19.60 20.39 2.52
CA SER A 45 -20.15 20.68 3.85
C SER A 45 -19.64 19.70 4.90
N ARG A 46 -19.61 18.40 4.58
CA ARG A 46 -19.11 17.35 5.48
C ARG A 46 -17.63 17.53 5.80
N VAL A 47 -16.82 17.85 4.79
CA VAL A 47 -15.39 18.11 4.99
C VAL A 47 -15.18 19.37 5.82
N LEU A 48 -15.94 20.43 5.56
CA LEU A 48 -15.85 21.68 6.34
C LEU A 48 -16.25 21.45 7.81
N GLU A 49 -17.28 20.66 8.09
CA GLU A 49 -17.68 20.26 9.45
C GLU A 49 -16.50 19.59 10.19
N VAL A 50 -15.82 18.66 9.53
CA VAL A 50 -14.64 17.98 10.08
C VAL A 50 -13.48 18.94 10.28
N LEU A 51 -13.20 19.82 9.32
CA LEU A 51 -12.11 20.79 9.42
C LEU A 51 -12.33 21.80 10.55
N GLU A 52 -13.56 22.27 10.76
CA GLU A 52 -13.88 23.14 11.90
C GLU A 52 -13.78 22.40 13.24
N LEU A 53 -14.20 21.14 13.30
CA LEU A 53 -13.98 20.29 14.48
C LEU A 53 -12.48 20.14 14.78
N PHE A 54 -11.68 19.82 13.77
CA PHE A 54 -10.23 19.67 13.90
C PHE A 54 -9.56 20.98 14.33
N ARG A 55 -10.03 22.12 13.80
CA ARG A 55 -9.54 23.44 14.18
C ARG A 55 -9.79 23.75 15.65
N LYS A 56 -11.02 23.47 16.13
CA LYS A 56 -11.39 23.67 17.55
C LYS A 56 -10.54 22.83 18.51
N ASN A 57 -9.96 21.73 18.03
CA ASN A 57 -9.10 20.84 18.79
C ASN A 57 -7.61 20.99 18.42
N ALA A 58 -7.22 22.12 17.81
CA ALA A 58 -5.86 22.43 17.42
C ALA A 58 -5.17 21.39 16.51
N VAL A 59 -5.92 20.58 15.77
CA VAL A 59 -5.39 19.59 14.81
C VAL A 59 -5.02 20.25 13.48
N VAL A 60 -5.76 21.27 13.07
CA VAL A 60 -5.52 22.04 11.84
C VAL A 60 -5.55 23.53 12.13
N HIS A 61 -4.83 24.29 11.32
CA HIS A 61 -4.96 25.76 11.26
C HIS A 61 -5.72 26.17 10.00
N ARG A 62 -6.34 27.35 10.08
CA ARG A 62 -7.07 27.97 8.97
C ARG A 62 -6.44 29.31 8.65
N GLU A 63 -6.07 29.49 7.39
CA GLU A 63 -5.58 30.77 6.86
C GLU A 63 -6.56 31.27 5.80
N THR A 64 -6.72 32.59 5.72
CA THR A 64 -7.52 33.22 4.67
C THR A 64 -6.59 33.72 3.57
N VAL A 65 -6.68 33.11 2.38
CA VAL A 65 -5.93 33.52 1.20
C VAL A 65 -6.93 34.04 0.16
N GLY A 66 -6.96 35.36 -0.01
CA GLY A 66 -7.96 36.05 -0.82
C GLY A 66 -9.38 35.82 -0.31
N ARG A 67 -10.24 35.24 -1.15
CA ARG A 67 -11.63 34.86 -0.80
C ARG A 67 -11.79 33.41 -0.33
N SER A 68 -10.69 32.68 -0.15
CA SER A 68 -10.71 31.25 0.16
C SER A 68 -10.03 30.94 1.49
N SER A 69 -10.61 30.03 2.27
CA SER A 69 -9.93 29.44 3.42
C SER A 69 -9.03 28.28 2.97
N GLN A 70 -7.78 28.32 3.40
CA GLN A 70 -6.79 27.27 3.26
C GLN A 70 -6.59 26.60 4.62
N TRP A 71 -6.51 25.28 4.59
CA TRP A 71 -6.44 24.43 5.77
C TRP A 71 -5.13 23.65 5.74
N GLY A 72 -4.35 23.76 6.80
CA GLY A 72 -3.07 23.05 6.96
C GLY A 72 -3.03 22.27 8.26
N LEU A 73 -2.23 21.22 8.31
CA LEU A 73 -2.04 20.41 9.50
C LEU A 73 -1.30 21.25 10.55
N ASN A 74 -1.75 21.23 11.81
CA ASN A 74 -1.01 21.84 12.90
C ASN A 74 0.06 20.87 13.41
N LYS A 75 1.29 21.00 12.90
CA LYS A 75 2.41 20.11 13.23
C LYS A 75 2.91 20.26 14.68
N GLU A 76 2.60 21.38 15.34
CA GLU A 76 2.94 21.65 16.74
C GLU A 76 1.91 21.05 17.71
N SER A 77 0.83 20.45 17.18
CA SER A 77 -0.22 19.85 18.01
C SER A 77 0.22 18.51 18.58
N ILE A 78 0.18 18.38 19.91
CA ILE A 78 0.40 17.10 20.62
C ILE A 78 -0.56 16.01 20.09
N VAL A 79 -1.82 16.39 19.77
CA VAL A 79 -2.78 15.42 19.20
C VAL A 79 -2.30 14.89 17.86
N VAL A 80 -1.76 15.76 17.01
CA VAL A 80 -1.24 15.36 15.69
C VAL A 80 0.00 14.49 15.86
N GLU A 81 0.92 14.87 16.74
CA GLU A 81 2.13 14.10 17.05
C GLU A 81 1.77 12.64 17.40
N GLU A 82 0.90 12.44 18.39
CA GLU A 82 0.51 11.12 18.87
C GLU A 82 -0.28 10.31 17.83
N VAL A 83 -1.29 10.94 17.19
CA VAL A 83 -2.22 10.26 16.29
C VAL A 83 -1.59 9.95 14.93
N SER A 84 -0.61 10.74 14.47
CA SER A 84 0.05 10.53 13.18
C SER A 84 0.64 9.12 13.05
N SER A 85 1.14 8.56 14.15
CA SER A 85 1.75 7.23 14.20
C SER A 85 0.73 6.12 13.88
N LEU A 86 -0.47 6.24 14.45
CA LEU A 86 -1.62 5.35 14.27
C LEU A 86 -2.19 5.49 12.86
N ILE A 87 -2.36 6.72 12.39
CA ILE A 87 -2.88 7.02 11.05
C ILE A 87 -2.00 6.40 9.95
N ASN A 88 -0.69 6.34 10.19
CA ASN A 88 0.28 5.75 9.27
C ASN A 88 0.42 4.22 9.39
N VAL A 89 -0.35 3.55 10.26
CA VAL A 89 -0.19 2.11 10.54
C VAL A 89 -0.39 1.24 9.29
N GLU A 90 -1.40 1.54 8.47
CA GLU A 90 -1.69 0.81 7.22
C GLU A 90 -0.47 0.82 6.28
N ARG A 91 0.13 2.00 6.09
CA ARG A 91 1.34 2.16 5.29
C ARG A 91 2.52 1.38 5.90
N LYS A 92 2.69 1.45 7.23
CA LYS A 92 3.76 0.72 7.93
C LYS A 92 3.63 -0.79 7.74
N ILE A 93 2.41 -1.33 7.91
CA ILE A 93 2.10 -2.76 7.73
C ILE A 93 2.37 -3.17 6.28
N TYR A 94 1.90 -2.40 5.30
CA TYR A 94 2.11 -2.70 3.89
C TYR A 94 3.61 -2.68 3.49
N MET A 95 4.36 -1.68 3.96
CA MET A 95 5.81 -1.61 3.72
C MET A 95 6.56 -2.75 4.43
N ALA A 96 6.17 -3.10 5.66
CA ALA A 96 6.77 -4.21 6.40
C ALA A 96 6.52 -5.57 5.72
N LEU A 97 5.34 -5.76 5.12
CA LEU A 97 5.05 -6.92 4.29
C LEU A 97 6.03 -7.00 3.10
N LYS A 98 6.13 -5.92 2.31
CA LYS A 98 7.04 -5.87 1.15
C LYS A 98 8.50 -6.09 1.55
N ALA A 99 8.95 -5.46 2.62
CA ALA A 99 10.31 -5.63 3.15
C ALA A 99 10.57 -7.08 3.55
N ARG A 100 9.63 -7.72 4.24
CA ARG A 100 9.77 -9.13 4.64
C ARG A 100 9.82 -10.09 3.44
N ILE A 101 8.99 -9.86 2.42
CA ILE A 101 9.04 -10.62 1.16
C ILE A 101 10.42 -10.44 0.52
N TYR A 102 10.89 -9.20 0.39
CA TYR A 102 12.19 -8.88 -0.18
C TYR A 102 13.33 -9.58 0.56
N GLU A 103 13.44 -9.37 1.88
CA GLU A 103 14.49 -9.93 2.75
C GLU A 103 14.61 -11.46 2.68
N THR A 104 13.47 -12.13 2.50
CA THR A 104 13.40 -13.59 2.40
C THR A 104 13.88 -14.09 1.04
N LEU A 105 13.39 -13.46 -0.04
CA LEU A 105 13.60 -13.96 -1.41
C LEU A 105 14.90 -13.45 -2.06
N ILE A 106 15.41 -12.27 -1.66
CA ILE A 106 16.66 -11.71 -2.21
C ILE A 106 17.89 -12.59 -1.95
N ARG A 107 17.85 -13.42 -0.91
CA ARG A 107 18.97 -14.32 -0.55
C ARG A 107 19.19 -15.41 -1.57
N GLU A 108 18.13 -15.80 -2.27
CA GLU A 108 18.19 -16.85 -3.28
C GLU A 108 18.56 -16.24 -4.64
N LYS A 109 19.70 -16.66 -5.19
CA LYS A 109 20.25 -16.12 -6.44
C LYS A 109 19.44 -16.53 -7.66
N SER A 110 18.78 -17.69 -7.61
CA SER A 110 17.92 -18.16 -8.69
C SER A 110 16.62 -17.36 -8.83
N ILE A 111 16.18 -16.64 -7.80
CA ILE A 111 15.04 -15.71 -7.88
C ILE A 111 15.49 -14.41 -8.57
N GLN A 112 14.91 -14.13 -9.74
CA GLN A 112 15.29 -12.99 -10.58
C GLN A 112 14.35 -11.78 -10.45
N LYS A 113 13.05 -12.01 -10.30
CA LYS A 113 12.02 -10.96 -10.20
C LYS A 113 10.93 -11.39 -9.22
N VAL A 114 10.49 -10.48 -8.35
CA VAL A 114 9.35 -10.67 -7.46
C VAL A 114 8.42 -9.48 -7.61
N VAL A 115 7.14 -9.76 -7.87
CA VAL A 115 6.10 -8.74 -8.06
C VAL A 115 4.92 -9.05 -7.16
N LEU A 116 4.52 -8.09 -6.34
CA LEU A 116 3.24 -8.14 -5.65
C LEU A 116 2.17 -7.61 -6.60
N TYR A 117 1.13 -8.37 -6.87
CA TYR A 117 0.06 -7.96 -7.77
C TYR A 117 -1.31 -8.20 -7.13
N GLY A 118 -2.38 -8.07 -7.91
CA GLY A 118 -3.70 -8.51 -7.47
C GLY A 118 -4.40 -7.53 -6.53
N SER A 119 -5.22 -8.06 -5.63
CA SER A 119 -6.16 -7.23 -4.85
C SER A 119 -5.44 -6.29 -3.89
N VAL A 120 -4.39 -6.77 -3.22
CA VAL A 120 -3.57 -6.01 -2.27
C VAL A 120 -2.82 -4.87 -2.98
N ALA A 121 -2.12 -5.15 -4.09
CA ALA A 121 -1.43 -4.10 -4.87
C ALA A 121 -2.40 -3.03 -5.39
N ARG A 122 -3.63 -3.42 -5.72
CA ARG A 122 -4.70 -2.52 -6.19
C ARG A 122 -5.48 -1.82 -5.08
N LYS A 123 -5.18 -2.07 -3.81
CA LYS A 123 -5.90 -1.52 -2.65
C LYS A 123 -7.40 -1.86 -2.64
N LYS A 124 -7.74 -3.04 -3.18
CA LYS A 124 -9.11 -3.58 -3.32
C LYS A 124 -9.28 -4.90 -2.58
N GLU A 125 -8.37 -5.22 -1.67
CA GLU A 125 -8.40 -6.44 -0.88
C GLU A 125 -9.57 -6.47 0.11
N LYS A 126 -10.02 -7.69 0.41
CA LYS A 126 -10.91 -8.01 1.53
C LYS A 126 -10.07 -8.53 2.70
N PRO A 127 -10.60 -8.59 3.94
CA PRO A 127 -9.83 -9.05 5.08
C PRO A 127 -9.26 -10.47 4.92
N GLU A 128 -9.94 -11.34 4.16
CA GLU A 128 -9.59 -12.73 3.89
C GLU A 128 -8.80 -12.91 2.57
N SER A 129 -8.49 -11.82 1.85
CA SER A 129 -7.75 -11.89 0.59
C SER A 129 -6.36 -12.48 0.81
N ASP A 130 -5.92 -13.27 -0.15
CA ASP A 130 -4.54 -13.72 -0.27
C ASP A 130 -3.62 -12.61 -0.79
N ILE A 131 -2.32 -12.80 -0.57
CA ILE A 131 -1.26 -11.91 -1.04
C ILE A 131 -0.70 -12.53 -2.33
N ASP A 132 -1.22 -12.09 -3.48
CA ASP A 132 -0.79 -12.52 -4.82
C ASP A 132 0.68 -12.12 -5.10
N VAL A 133 1.61 -13.08 -5.11
CA VAL A 133 3.04 -12.80 -5.39
C VAL A 133 3.53 -13.61 -6.59
N PHE A 134 4.00 -12.90 -7.61
CA PHE A 134 4.66 -13.49 -8.76
C PHE A 134 6.15 -13.61 -8.47
N ILE A 135 6.72 -14.78 -8.79
CA ILE A 135 8.14 -15.06 -8.60
C ILE A 135 8.69 -15.64 -9.90
N LEU A 136 9.67 -14.94 -10.48
CA LEU A 136 10.43 -15.41 -11.62
C LEU A 136 11.73 -16.04 -11.14
N VAL A 137 11.95 -17.30 -11.52
CA VAL A 137 13.18 -18.04 -11.24
C VAL A 137 13.94 -18.34 -12.54
N THR A 138 15.24 -18.60 -12.42
CA THR A 138 16.10 -18.90 -13.57
C THR A 138 15.64 -20.16 -14.32
N THR A 139 15.44 -21.28 -13.60
CA THR A 139 15.10 -22.56 -14.21
C THR A 139 13.88 -23.22 -13.55
N LYS A 140 13.31 -24.23 -14.21
CA LYS A 140 12.19 -25.01 -13.64
C LYS A 140 12.56 -25.72 -12.33
N LYS A 141 13.83 -26.09 -12.14
CA LYS A 141 14.31 -26.77 -10.92
C LYS A 141 14.28 -25.84 -9.70
N ASP A 142 14.44 -24.54 -9.92
CA ASP A 142 14.48 -23.54 -8.85
C ASP A 142 13.09 -23.23 -8.27
N LYS A 143 12.02 -23.71 -8.91
CA LYS A 143 10.63 -23.46 -8.48
C LYS A 143 10.32 -24.06 -7.12
N GLU A 144 10.83 -25.27 -6.85
CA GLU A 144 10.62 -25.96 -5.57
C GLU A 144 11.27 -25.20 -4.42
N LEU A 145 12.48 -24.68 -4.62
CA LEU A 145 13.19 -23.87 -3.64
C LEU A 145 12.45 -22.56 -3.36
N ALA A 146 11.97 -21.88 -4.39
CA ALA A 146 11.15 -20.67 -4.24
C ALA A 146 9.85 -20.96 -3.46
N ALA A 147 9.17 -22.07 -3.75
CA ALA A 147 7.96 -22.49 -3.01
C ALA A 147 8.28 -22.79 -1.53
N GLU A 148 9.40 -23.44 -1.22
CA GLU A 148 9.81 -23.70 0.15
C GLU A 148 10.05 -22.39 0.94
N LEU A 149 10.70 -21.40 0.30
CA LEU A 149 10.91 -20.08 0.90
C LEU A 149 9.59 -19.36 1.15
N VAL A 150 8.63 -19.42 0.22
CA VAL A 150 7.27 -18.89 0.42
C VAL A 150 6.57 -19.63 1.56
N GLY A 151 6.71 -20.95 1.67
CA GLY A 151 6.17 -21.74 2.78
C GLY A 151 6.71 -21.29 4.14
N LYS A 152 8.02 -21.03 4.25
CA LYS A 152 8.64 -20.46 5.46
C LYS A 152 8.11 -19.05 5.74
N LEU A 153 7.94 -18.23 4.71
CA LEU A 153 7.39 -16.89 4.82
C LEU A 153 5.93 -16.91 5.30
N ASN A 154 5.11 -17.83 4.80
CA ASN A 154 3.72 -18.01 5.23
C ASN A 154 3.60 -18.37 6.72
N LYS A 155 4.54 -19.16 7.28
CA LYS A 155 4.61 -19.41 8.73
C LYS A 155 4.86 -18.13 9.55
N TYR A 156 5.58 -17.15 8.99
CA TYR A 156 5.77 -15.85 9.62
C TYR A 156 4.56 -14.92 9.43
N LEU A 157 3.96 -14.91 8.24
CA LEU A 157 2.89 -14.00 7.84
C LEU A 157 1.54 -14.36 8.46
N LEU A 158 1.15 -15.63 8.42
CA LEU A 158 -0.17 -16.07 8.88
C LEU A 158 -0.50 -15.59 10.31
N PRO A 159 0.34 -15.81 11.34
CA PRO A 159 0.02 -15.35 12.70
C PRO A 159 0.06 -13.82 12.88
N ARG A 160 0.73 -13.08 11.99
CA ARG A 160 0.93 -11.62 12.11
C ARG A 160 -0.06 -10.78 11.31
N TYR A 161 -0.48 -11.29 10.16
CA TYR A 161 -1.34 -10.60 9.21
C TYR A 161 -2.69 -11.32 9.03
N GLY A 162 -2.76 -12.62 9.33
CA GLY A 162 -3.94 -13.44 9.04
C GLY A 162 -4.16 -13.68 7.55
N ASN A 163 -3.16 -13.40 6.70
CA ASN A 163 -3.18 -13.65 5.26
C ASN A 163 -1.98 -14.52 4.90
N VAL A 164 -2.11 -15.29 3.81
CA VAL A 164 -1.04 -16.08 3.22
C VAL A 164 -0.69 -15.52 1.85
N ILE A 165 0.54 -15.76 1.42
CA ILE A 165 0.95 -15.59 0.04
C ILE A 165 0.34 -16.70 -0.80
N SER A 166 -0.20 -16.30 -1.94
CA SER A 166 -0.57 -17.15 -3.06
C SER A 166 0.47 -16.92 -4.15
N GLU A 167 1.39 -17.86 -4.30
CA GLU A 167 2.54 -17.71 -5.19
C GLU A 167 2.25 -18.18 -6.62
N SER A 168 2.72 -17.38 -7.57
CA SER A 168 2.75 -17.70 -9.00
C SER A 168 4.21 -17.80 -9.44
N ILE A 169 4.77 -19.01 -9.42
CA ILE A 169 6.19 -19.25 -9.71
C ILE A 169 6.38 -19.71 -11.16
N TYR A 170 7.21 -18.98 -11.90
CA TYR A 170 7.53 -19.27 -13.30
C TYR A 170 9.04 -19.28 -13.52
N SER A 171 9.52 -20.18 -14.36
CA SER A 171 10.87 -20.06 -14.93
C SER A 171 10.89 -19.03 -16.06
N GLU A 172 12.06 -18.49 -16.41
CA GLU A 172 12.22 -17.53 -17.53
C GLU A 172 11.57 -18.01 -18.83
N ARG A 173 11.73 -19.29 -19.16
CA ARG A 173 11.11 -19.89 -20.35
C ARG A 173 9.59 -19.90 -20.27
N GLU A 174 9.03 -20.36 -19.16
CA GLU A 174 7.57 -20.39 -18.96
C GLU A 174 6.99 -18.97 -18.96
N TRP A 175 7.73 -17.99 -18.44
CA TRP A 175 7.27 -16.61 -18.40
C TRP A 175 7.21 -15.98 -19.79
N LYS A 176 8.20 -16.23 -20.65
CA LYS A 176 8.18 -15.81 -22.07
C LYS A 176 6.98 -16.41 -22.82
N ASP A 177 6.67 -17.69 -22.56
CA ASP A 177 5.51 -18.34 -23.16
C ASP A 177 4.15 -17.73 -22.70
N MET A 178 4.14 -17.01 -21.58
CA MET A 178 2.94 -16.42 -20.97
C MET A 178 2.61 -15.00 -21.45
N GLU A 179 3.44 -14.36 -22.27
CA GLU A 179 3.32 -12.95 -22.68
C GLU A 179 1.91 -12.55 -23.19
N LYS A 180 1.23 -13.47 -23.87
CA LYS A 180 -0.10 -13.22 -24.46
C LYS A 180 -1.25 -13.42 -23.47
N THR A 181 -0.99 -13.95 -22.29
CA THR A 181 -2.03 -14.30 -21.32
C THR A 181 -2.53 -13.09 -20.54
N LYS A 182 -3.76 -13.20 -20.01
CA LYS A 182 -4.32 -12.17 -19.10
C LYS A 182 -3.49 -12.03 -17.82
N MET A 183 -2.90 -13.13 -17.34
CA MET A 183 -2.09 -13.15 -16.12
C MET A 183 -0.82 -12.33 -16.29
N PHE A 184 -0.11 -12.52 -17.41
CA PHE A 184 1.09 -11.73 -17.73
C PHE A 184 0.77 -10.23 -17.75
N LYS A 185 -0.26 -9.85 -18.52
CA LYS A 185 -0.70 -8.45 -18.61
C LYS A 185 -1.04 -7.86 -17.24
N LYS A 186 -1.75 -8.61 -16.40
CA LYS A 186 -2.11 -8.20 -15.04
C LYS A 186 -0.87 -7.93 -14.18
N ILE A 187 0.11 -8.84 -14.20
CA ILE A 187 1.35 -8.70 -13.41
C ILE A 187 2.17 -7.50 -13.90
N GLU A 188 2.32 -7.31 -15.20
CA GLU A 188 3.13 -6.21 -15.74
C GLU A 188 2.43 -4.84 -15.62
N SER A 189 1.11 -4.76 -15.72
CA SER A 189 0.39 -3.47 -15.67
C SER A 189 -0.05 -3.03 -14.27
N GLU A 190 -0.32 -3.98 -13.38
CA GLU A 190 -0.86 -3.71 -12.03
C GLU A 190 0.11 -4.07 -10.90
N GLY A 191 1.26 -4.67 -11.23
CA GLY A 191 2.21 -5.19 -10.25
C GLY A 191 3.13 -4.13 -9.65
N GLU A 192 3.39 -4.26 -8.36
CA GLU A 192 4.46 -3.56 -7.66
C GLU A 192 5.71 -4.44 -7.59
N ILE A 193 6.78 -4.01 -8.24
CA ILE A 193 8.08 -4.69 -8.17
C ILE A 193 8.62 -4.61 -6.73
N ILE A 194 8.87 -5.78 -6.14
CA ILE A 194 9.55 -5.92 -4.85
C ILE A 194 11.04 -6.18 -5.07
N LEU A 195 11.37 -7.05 -6.03
CA LEU A 195 12.74 -7.43 -6.38
C LEU A 195 12.88 -7.53 -7.90
N ILE A 196 13.98 -7.01 -8.43
CA ILE A 196 14.43 -7.26 -9.80
C ILE A 196 15.96 -7.27 -9.82
N ARG A 197 16.57 -8.33 -10.35
CA ARG A 197 18.03 -8.41 -10.53
C ARG A 197 18.43 -7.74 -11.84
N GLU A 198 19.58 -7.08 -11.86
CA GLU A 198 20.07 -6.22 -12.97
C GLU A 198 20.04 -6.91 -14.33
N LYS A 199 20.34 -8.22 -14.40
CA LYS A 199 20.31 -9.01 -15.63
C LYS A 199 18.97 -8.96 -16.38
N ILE A 200 17.85 -8.77 -15.67
CA ILE A 200 16.51 -8.65 -16.27
C ILE A 200 16.18 -7.21 -16.68
N ARG A 201 16.81 -6.22 -16.03
CA ARG A 201 16.47 -4.81 -16.25
C ARG A 201 16.82 -4.32 -17.65
N ASP A 202 17.84 -4.91 -18.26
CA ASP A 202 18.30 -4.60 -19.62
C ASP A 202 17.44 -5.26 -20.72
N GLU A 203 16.72 -6.34 -20.42
CA GLU A 203 15.79 -7.00 -21.37
C GLU A 203 14.39 -6.33 -21.41
N MET A 204 14.09 -5.43 -20.47
CA MET A 204 12.78 -4.77 -20.32
C MET A 204 12.74 -3.31 -20.82
N ARG A 205 13.81 -2.81 -21.45
CA ARG A 205 13.88 -1.50 -22.12
C ARG A 205 13.72 -1.66 -23.63
#